data_AF-A0A7S2I5M3-F1
#
_entry.id   AF-A0A7S2I5M3-F1
#
_cell.length_a   1.000
_cell.length_b   1.000
_cell.length_c   1.000
_cell.angle_alpha   90.00
_cell.angle_beta   90.00
_cell.angle_gamma   90.00
#
_symmetry.space_group_name_H-M   'P 1'
#
loop_
_entity.id
_entity.type
_entity.pdbx_description
1 polymer ?
#
loop_
_entity_poly.entity_id
_entity_poly.type
_entity_poly.pdbx_seq_one_letter_code
_entity_poly.pdbx_strand_id
1 'polypeptide(L)'
;IASPLRIPFTPSHRALASATNDKTTDTPTTTYGTGMDQNDMMETDMLIAVDKNDNPITSLSTTSFSKKRAHIFSSETPRGIAHRAFSVFLFNSENKLLLTRRADTKITFPGVWTNTCCS
;
A
#
# COMPACT_ATOMS: atom_id res chain seq x y z
N ILE A 1 -11.57 28.95 -16.44
CA ILE A 1 -10.71 27.80 -16.78
C ILE A 1 -9.39 27.95 -16.04
N ALA A 2 -9.22 27.26 -14.91
CA ALA A 2 -8.09 27.46 -14.00
C ALA A 2 -6.87 26.63 -14.44
N SER A 3 -5.73 27.30 -14.62
CA SER A 3 -4.43 26.68 -14.93
C SER A 3 -3.93 25.83 -13.76
N PRO A 4 -3.26 24.69 -13.99
CA PRO A 4 -2.74 23.86 -12.92
C PRO A 4 -1.55 24.54 -12.23
N LEU A 5 -1.60 24.62 -10.91
CA LEU A 5 -0.51 25.08 -10.05
C LEU A 5 0.65 24.08 -10.14
N ARG A 6 1.80 24.50 -10.67
CA ARG A 6 3.04 23.70 -10.71
C ARG A 6 3.86 24.00 -9.46
N ILE A 7 3.89 23.10 -8.50
CA ILE A 7 4.74 23.21 -7.31
C ILE A 7 6.15 22.71 -7.70
N PRO A 8 7.21 23.53 -7.60
CA PRO A 8 8.56 23.07 -7.91
C PRO A 8 9.07 22.14 -6.80
N PHE A 9 9.50 20.94 -7.18
CA PHE A 9 10.22 20.01 -6.31
C PHE A 9 11.70 20.40 -6.27
N THR A 10 12.17 20.93 -5.14
CA THR A 10 13.60 21.13 -4.87
C THR A 10 14.11 19.93 -4.05
N PRO A 11 15.06 19.13 -4.55
CA PRO A 11 15.65 18.07 -3.74
C PRO A 11 16.65 18.71 -2.76
N SER A 12 16.31 18.74 -1.47
CA SER A 12 17.29 19.06 -0.44
C SER A 12 18.17 17.83 -0.18
N HIS A 13 19.36 17.83 -0.76
CA HIS A 13 20.41 16.89 -0.37
C HIS A 13 20.89 17.26 1.04
N ARG A 14 20.34 16.62 2.08
CA ARG A 14 20.96 16.61 3.40
C ARG A 14 21.84 15.36 3.51
N ALA A 15 23.12 15.53 3.21
CA ALA A 15 24.14 14.52 3.50
C ALA A 15 24.23 14.31 5.03
N LEU A 16 23.97 13.10 5.49
CA LEU A 16 24.28 12.66 6.85
C LEU A 16 25.63 11.95 6.82
N ALA A 17 26.55 12.45 7.64
CA ALA A 17 27.94 12.03 7.71
C ALA A 17 28.10 10.58 8.22
N SER A 18 29.11 9.91 7.68
CA SER A 18 29.64 8.61 8.08
C SER A 18 30.12 8.60 9.54
N ALA A 19 29.66 7.64 10.32
CA ALA A 19 30.34 7.18 11.53
C ALA A 19 30.42 5.64 11.50
N THR A 20 31.66 5.16 11.44
CA THR A 20 32.10 3.77 11.41
C THR A 20 31.81 3.05 12.73
N ASN A 21 31.14 1.90 12.70
CA ASN A 21 31.66 0.71 13.37
C ASN A 21 30.97 -0.57 12.89
N ASP A 22 31.79 -1.51 12.44
CA ASP A 22 31.44 -2.82 11.91
C ASP A 22 31.10 -3.81 13.04
N LYS A 23 29.85 -4.28 13.05
CA LYS A 23 29.49 -5.62 13.50
C LYS A 23 28.51 -6.18 12.48
N THR A 24 29.07 -6.79 11.45
CA THR A 24 28.38 -7.66 10.47
C THR A 24 27.72 -8.85 11.17
N THR A 25 26.52 -8.65 11.71
CA THR A 25 25.51 -9.70 11.75
C THR A 25 24.76 -9.63 10.43
N ASP A 26 25.12 -10.49 9.47
CA ASP A 26 24.36 -10.70 8.24
C ASP A 26 22.95 -11.19 8.61
N THR A 27 22.07 -10.23 8.92
CA THR A 27 20.65 -10.48 8.89
C THR A 27 20.30 -10.50 7.41
N PRO A 28 19.84 -11.62 6.83
CA PRO A 28 19.47 -11.62 5.43
C PRO A 28 18.45 -10.50 5.23
N THR A 29 18.79 -9.54 4.38
CA THR A 29 17.87 -8.46 4.02
C THR A 29 16.82 -9.08 3.11
N THR A 30 15.89 -9.83 3.71
CA THR A 30 14.80 -10.47 2.99
C THR A 30 13.93 -9.37 2.40
N THR A 31 14.06 -9.15 1.09
CA THR A 31 13.26 -8.15 0.37
C THR A 31 11.79 -8.54 0.45
N TYR A 32 10.92 -7.61 0.84
CA TYR A 32 9.48 -7.83 0.94
C TYR A 32 8.92 -8.47 -0.34
N GLY A 33 8.11 -9.50 -0.19
CA GLY A 33 7.53 -10.27 -1.30
C GLY A 33 8.41 -11.40 -1.84
N THR A 34 9.68 -11.52 -1.44
CA THR A 34 10.54 -12.63 -1.88
C THR A 34 10.09 -13.93 -1.22
N GLY A 35 9.61 -14.88 -2.03
CA GLY A 35 9.14 -16.19 -1.55
C GLY A 35 7.77 -16.18 -0.87
N MET A 36 7.07 -15.04 -0.85
CA MET A 36 5.73 -14.92 -0.27
C MET A 36 4.67 -15.19 -1.34
N ASP A 37 3.67 -16.00 -1.00
CA ASP A 37 2.47 -16.12 -1.81
C ASP A 37 1.45 -15.02 -1.50
N GLN A 38 0.28 -15.05 -2.14
CA GLN A 38 -0.76 -14.06 -1.88
C GLN A 38 -1.38 -14.19 -0.48
N ASN A 39 -1.44 -15.38 0.11
CA ASN A 39 -1.96 -15.57 1.47
C ASN A 39 -0.99 -14.98 2.50
N ASP A 40 0.31 -15.22 2.32
CA ASP A 40 1.37 -14.66 3.16
C ASP A 40 1.23 -13.14 3.21
N MET A 41 1.14 -12.49 2.04
CA MET A 41 0.94 -11.04 1.94
C MET A 41 -0.37 -10.60 2.64
N MET A 42 -1.47 -11.34 2.48
CA MET A 42 -2.72 -10.98 3.16
C MET A 42 -2.61 -11.05 4.70
N GLU A 43 -1.83 -11.98 5.23
CA GLU A 43 -1.62 -12.12 6.68
C GLU A 43 -0.62 -11.11 7.23
N THR A 44 0.48 -10.87 6.51
CA THR A 44 1.59 -10.02 7.01
C THR A 44 1.40 -8.54 6.73
N ASP A 45 0.67 -8.17 5.68
CA ASP A 45 0.45 -6.76 5.34
C ASP A 45 -0.48 -6.10 6.34
N MET A 46 0.03 -5.08 7.03
CA MET A 46 -0.73 -4.32 8.02
C MET A 46 -1.30 -3.05 7.39
N LEU A 47 -2.59 -2.81 7.62
CA LEU A 47 -3.35 -1.69 7.09
C LEU A 47 -3.61 -0.64 8.17
N ILE A 48 -3.72 0.63 7.75
CA ILE A 48 -4.04 1.75 8.63
C ILE A 48 -5.56 1.81 8.80
N ALA A 49 -6.03 1.58 10.02
CA ALA A 49 -7.44 1.68 10.40
C ALA A 49 -7.90 3.15 10.36
N VAL A 50 -9.05 3.43 9.75
CA VAL A 50 -9.60 4.80 9.68
C VAL A 50 -11.07 4.86 10.05
N ASP A 51 -11.50 6.02 10.57
CA ASP A 51 -12.90 6.34 10.74
C ASP A 51 -13.54 6.82 9.42
N LYS A 52 -14.82 7.19 9.47
CA LYS A 52 -15.58 7.68 8.30
C LYS A 52 -15.08 9.01 7.72
N ASN A 53 -14.22 9.72 8.43
CA ASN A 53 -13.66 11.01 8.04
C ASN A 53 -12.18 10.88 7.61
N ASP A 54 -11.70 9.65 7.37
CA ASP A 54 -10.28 9.34 7.09
C ASP A 54 -9.31 9.73 8.22
N ASN A 55 -9.78 9.82 9.46
CA ASN A 55 -8.88 9.96 10.59
C ASN A 55 -8.36 8.58 11.00
N PRO A 56 -7.03 8.41 11.20
CA PRO A 56 -6.49 7.18 11.76
C PRO A 56 -7.10 6.89 13.13
N ILE A 57 -7.52 5.65 13.36
CA ILE A 57 -8.03 5.22 14.66
C ILE A 57 -6.83 5.00 15.59
N THR A 58 -6.64 5.92 16.53
CA THR A 58 -5.52 5.90 17.49
C THR A 58 -5.97 5.65 18.93
N SER A 59 -7.26 5.78 19.24
CA SER A 59 -7.77 5.74 20.62
C SER A 59 -8.04 4.33 21.17
N LEU A 60 -7.72 3.27 20.41
CA LEU A 60 -7.90 1.88 20.80
C LEU A 60 -6.57 1.13 20.60
N SER A 61 -6.39 -0.02 21.26
CA SER A 61 -5.17 -0.85 21.15
C SER A 61 -4.88 -1.40 19.74
N THR A 62 -5.70 -1.05 18.74
CA THR A 62 -5.62 -1.52 17.36
C THR A 62 -5.46 -0.32 16.43
N THR A 63 -4.21 0.08 16.19
CA THR A 63 -3.86 1.11 15.20
C THR A 63 -3.77 0.53 13.78
N SER A 64 -3.57 -0.79 13.68
CA SER A 64 -3.48 -1.51 12.41
C SER A 64 -4.04 -2.94 12.51
N PHE A 65 -4.36 -3.54 11.37
CA PHE A 65 -4.82 -4.92 11.25
C PHE A 65 -4.32 -5.54 9.94
N SER A 66 -4.29 -6.88 9.85
CA SER A 66 -3.87 -7.55 8.62
C SER A 66 -4.84 -7.27 7.46
N LYS A 67 -4.31 -7.28 6.25
CA LYS A 67 -5.10 -7.13 5.02
C LYS A 67 -6.19 -8.18 4.91
N LYS A 68 -5.92 -9.40 5.34
CA LYS A 68 -6.90 -10.48 5.47
C LYS A 68 -8.09 -10.06 6.34
N ARG A 69 -7.83 -9.59 7.56
CA ARG A 69 -8.89 -9.21 8.50
C ARG A 69 -9.78 -8.09 7.95
N ALA A 70 -9.22 -7.18 7.17
CA ALA A 70 -9.98 -6.07 6.57
C ALA A 70 -10.91 -6.50 5.43
N HIS A 71 -10.53 -7.56 4.69
CA HIS A 71 -11.19 -8.00 3.46
C HIS A 71 -11.99 -9.30 3.63
N ILE A 72 -12.07 -9.86 4.84
CA ILE A 72 -13.00 -10.94 5.17
C ILE A 72 -14.35 -10.34 5.56
N PHE A 73 -15.40 -10.85 4.91
CA PHE A 73 -16.79 -10.49 5.21
C PHE A 73 -17.45 -11.64 5.96
N SER A 74 -18.00 -11.34 7.13
CA SER A 74 -18.66 -12.29 8.03
C SER A 74 -20.03 -11.74 8.47
N SER A 75 -20.80 -12.52 9.23
CA SER A 75 -22.03 -12.05 9.87
C SER A 75 -21.76 -10.88 10.82
N GLU A 76 -20.60 -10.88 11.48
CA GLU A 76 -20.20 -9.84 12.45
C GLU A 76 -19.65 -8.60 11.75
N THR A 77 -18.98 -8.78 10.60
CA THR A 77 -18.37 -7.70 9.80
C THR A 77 -18.78 -7.78 8.32
N PRO A 78 -20.06 -7.53 7.99
CA PRO A 78 -20.57 -7.72 6.63
C PRO A 78 -19.99 -6.73 5.61
N ARG A 79 -19.35 -5.65 6.08
CA ARG A 79 -18.70 -4.63 5.26
C ARG A 79 -17.18 -4.57 5.44
N GLY A 80 -16.59 -5.54 6.14
CA GLY A 80 -15.16 -5.53 6.45
C GLY A 80 -14.78 -4.40 7.41
N ILE A 81 -13.48 -4.09 7.48
CA ILE A 81 -12.94 -3.02 8.33
C ILE A 81 -12.41 -1.88 7.45
N ALA A 82 -12.85 -0.65 7.73
CA ALA A 82 -12.40 0.53 7.01
C ALA A 82 -10.90 0.79 7.22
N HIS A 83 -10.18 0.94 6.11
CA HIS A 83 -8.76 1.22 6.09
C HIS A 83 -8.41 2.22 5.01
N ARG A 84 -7.29 2.91 5.20
CA ARG A 84 -6.74 3.77 4.16
C ARG A 84 -6.18 2.94 3.01
N ALA A 85 -6.49 3.35 1.80
CA ALA A 85 -6.03 2.75 0.55
C ALA A 85 -5.60 3.85 -0.43
N PHE A 86 -4.92 3.47 -1.51
CA PHE A 86 -4.59 4.40 -2.59
C PHE A 86 -4.89 3.81 -3.96
N SER A 87 -5.04 4.69 -4.95
CA SER A 87 -5.21 4.33 -6.35
C SER A 87 -4.39 5.26 -7.23
N VAL A 88 -3.56 4.69 -8.11
CA VAL A 88 -2.69 5.42 -9.03
C VAL A 88 -3.23 5.33 -10.45
N PHE A 89 -3.22 6.46 -11.16
CA PHE A 89 -3.56 6.56 -12.58
C PHE A 89 -2.35 7.10 -13.34
N LEU A 90 -1.69 6.25 -14.12
CA LEU A 90 -0.53 6.60 -14.90
C LEU A 90 -0.92 6.81 -16.37
N PHE A 91 -0.54 7.97 -16.91
CA PHE A 91 -0.76 8.32 -18.31
C PHE A 91 0.59 8.40 -19.04
N ASN A 92 0.64 7.91 -20.28
CA ASN A 92 1.80 8.12 -21.15
C ASN A 92 1.78 9.53 -21.77
N SER A 93 2.79 9.87 -22.58
CA SER A 93 2.88 11.17 -23.27
C SER A 93 1.76 11.47 -24.27
N GLU A 94 0.97 10.45 -24.64
CA GLU A 94 -0.21 10.58 -25.49
C GLU A 94 -1.52 10.67 -24.68
N ASN A 95 -1.45 10.88 -23.36
CA ASN A 95 -2.58 10.89 -22.44
C ASN A 95 -3.40 9.58 -22.41
N LYS A 96 -2.80 8.43 -22.74
CA LYS A 96 -3.44 7.12 -22.61
C LYS A 96 -3.19 6.53 -21.23
N LEU A 97 -4.25 6.05 -20.58
CA LEU A 97 -4.20 5.44 -19.24
C LEU A 97 -3.65 4.01 -19.30
N LEU A 98 -2.68 3.70 -18.44
CA LEU A 98 -2.23 2.33 -18.21
C LEU A 98 -3.24 1.58 -17.33
N LEU A 99 -3.95 0.63 -17.94
CA LEU A 99 -4.80 -0.34 -17.25
C LEU A 99 -4.00 -1.60 -16.93
N THR A 100 -4.33 -2.24 -15.82
CA THR A 100 -3.74 -3.53 -15.43
C THR A 100 -4.82 -4.58 -15.28
N ARG A 101 -4.53 -5.81 -15.75
CA ARG A 101 -5.35 -6.98 -15.43
C ARG A 101 -4.76 -7.66 -14.22
N ARG A 102 -5.55 -7.82 -13.16
CA ARG A 102 -5.11 -8.50 -11.93
C ARG A 102 -4.77 -9.96 -12.24
N ALA A 103 -3.67 -10.46 -11.66
CA ALA A 103 -3.31 -11.87 -11.77
C ALA A 103 -4.41 -12.77 -11.21
N ASP A 104 -4.58 -13.96 -11.78
CA ASP A 104 -5.62 -14.90 -11.36
C ASP A 104 -5.38 -15.45 -9.94
N THR A 105 -4.14 -15.34 -9.44
CA THR A 105 -3.76 -15.71 -8.06
C THR A 105 -4.17 -14.68 -7.01
N LYS A 106 -4.66 -13.49 -7.39
CA LYS A 106 -5.09 -12.48 -6.43
C LYS A 106 -6.35 -12.94 -5.69
N ILE A 107 -6.32 -12.88 -4.36
CA ILE A 107 -7.44 -13.29 -3.50
C ILE A 107 -8.68 -12.43 -3.72
N THR A 108 -8.51 -11.11 -3.90
CA THR A 108 -9.61 -10.20 -4.22
C THR A 108 -9.64 -9.90 -5.72
N PHE A 109 -10.79 -10.11 -6.36
CA PHE A 109 -11.07 -9.76 -7.76
C PHE A 109 -10.01 -10.28 -8.77
N PRO A 110 -9.75 -11.59 -8.84
CA PRO A 110 -8.81 -12.16 -9.81
C PRO A 110 -9.28 -11.90 -11.25
N GLY A 111 -8.34 -11.64 -12.17
CA GLY A 111 -8.61 -11.48 -13.60
C GLY A 111 -9.30 -10.17 -14.02
N VAL A 112 -9.72 -9.33 -13.07
CA VAL A 112 -10.42 -8.06 -13.33
C VAL A 112 -9.45 -6.99 -13.87
N TRP A 113 -9.89 -6.24 -14.87
CA TRP A 113 -9.21 -5.04 -15.36
C TRP A 113 -9.48 -3.85 -14.45
N THR A 114 -8.41 -3.16 -14.03
CA THR A 114 -8.47 -2.01 -13.12
C THR A 114 -7.46 -0.93 -13.54
N ASN A 115 -7.36 0.15 -12.77
CA ASN A 115 -6.39 1.23 -12.99
C ASN A 115 -4.94 0.74 -12.83
N THR A 116 -3.98 1.66 -12.85
CA THR A 116 -2.56 1.31 -12.89
C THR A 116 -2.08 0.52 -11.66
N CYS A 117 -2.47 0.94 -10.45
CA CYS A 117 -2.06 0.27 -9.20
C CYS A 117 -2.98 0.67 -8.05
N CYS A 118 -3.30 -0.30 -7.18
CA CYS A 118 -4.07 -0.11 -5.94
C CYS A 118 -3.50 -1.00 -4.84
N SER A 119 -3.52 -0.51 -3.59
CA SER A 119 -3.23 -1.32 -2.40
C SER A 119 -4.23 -1.06 -1.30
#